data_AF-A0A2G2LML1-F1
#
_entry.id   AF-A0A2G2LML1-F1
#
_cell.length_a   1.000
_cell.length_b   1.000
_cell.length_c   1.000
_cell.angle_alpha   90.00
_cell.angle_beta   90.00
_cell.angle_gamma   90.00
#
_symmetry.space_group_name_H-M   'P 1'
#
loop_
_entity.id
_entity.type
_entity.pdbx_description
1 polymer ?
#
loop_
_entity_poly.entity_id
_entity_poly.type
_entity_poly.pdbx_seq_one_letter_code
_entity_poly.pdbx_strand_id
1 'polypeptide(L)'
;MRQKSQIKLADPLIYVRQKSQIKLADPLIYDCELSIRLVEEQESAQLNSTYRGKIGSTNVLSFPFDSAIPIEPRLLGDLVICSNIVEKEALAQNKAKQDHWAHMVVHGCLHLLGYDHIEDDEADEMEALEVTILKSLLINDPYQDQG
;
A
#
# COMPACT_ATOMS: atom_id res chain seq x y z
N MET A 1 32.28 -5.41 -29.55
CA MET A 1 31.15 -4.46 -29.55
C MET A 1 30.05 -5.05 -28.68
N ARG A 2 29.64 -4.34 -27.62
CA ARG A 2 28.41 -4.38 -26.77
C ARG A 2 27.54 -5.67 -26.81
N GLN A 3 27.06 -6.25 -25.71
CA GLN A 3 26.81 -5.74 -24.35
C GLN A 3 26.66 -6.92 -23.36
N LYS A 4 27.11 -6.70 -22.12
CA LYS A 4 26.90 -7.57 -20.95
C LYS A 4 25.42 -7.61 -20.58
N SER A 5 24.86 -8.79 -20.35
CA SER A 5 23.61 -8.97 -19.60
C SER A 5 23.92 -9.70 -18.30
N GLN A 6 24.44 -8.97 -17.31
CA GLN A 6 24.31 -9.37 -15.92
C GLN A 6 23.01 -8.75 -15.41
N ILE A 7 21.95 -9.55 -15.38
CA ILE A 7 20.78 -9.24 -14.57
C ILE A 7 21.12 -9.74 -13.17
N LYS A 8 21.53 -8.83 -12.29
CA LYS A 8 21.47 -9.04 -10.84
C LYS A 8 20.17 -8.38 -10.37
N LEU A 9 19.10 -9.17 -10.27
CA LEU A 9 17.95 -8.79 -9.47
C LEU A 9 18.26 -9.23 -8.04
N ALA A 10 18.71 -8.29 -7.21
CA ALA A 10 18.57 -8.43 -5.78
C ALA A 10 17.19 -7.89 -5.45
N ASP A 11 16.17 -8.74 -5.50
CA ASP A 11 14.79 -8.41 -5.10
C ASP A 11 14.80 -7.92 -3.64
N PRO A 12 14.42 -6.67 -3.34
CA PRO A 12 13.99 -6.31 -2.00
C PRO A 12 12.49 -6.60 -1.91
N LEU A 13 12.10 -7.87 -1.96
CA LEU A 13 10.77 -8.25 -1.45
C LEU A 13 10.82 -8.05 0.06
N ILE A 14 10.11 -7.05 0.56
CA ILE A 14 9.89 -6.90 1.99
C ILE A 14 8.66 -7.74 2.32
N TYR A 15 8.90 -8.95 2.80
CA TYR A 15 7.85 -9.78 3.35
C TYR A 15 7.49 -9.29 4.75
N VAL A 16 6.31 -8.71 4.91
CA VAL A 16 5.81 -8.26 6.21
C VAL A 16 4.87 -9.32 6.76
N ARG A 17 5.40 -10.17 7.65
CA ARG A 17 4.56 -11.04 8.47
C ARG A 17 4.19 -10.31 9.75
N GLN A 18 3.01 -9.69 9.79
CA GLN A 18 2.51 -9.11 11.02
C GLN A 18 1.82 -10.20 11.86
N LYS A 19 2.47 -10.63 12.94
CA LYS A 19 1.74 -11.23 14.06
C LYS A 19 1.09 -10.09 14.81
N SER A 20 -0.23 -9.99 14.73
CA SER A 20 -1.01 -9.11 15.60
C SER A 20 -0.75 -9.49 17.07
N GLN A 21 -0.03 -8.64 17.80
CA GLN A 21 0.02 -8.66 19.27
C GLN A 21 -1.00 -7.68 19.88
N ILE A 22 -2.02 -7.29 19.12
CA ILE A 22 -3.08 -6.44 19.63
C ILE A 22 -4.06 -7.34 20.38
N LYS A 23 -4.04 -7.29 21.71
CA LYS A 23 -5.15 -7.82 22.54
C LYS A 23 -6.37 -6.94 22.35
N LEU A 24 -7.07 -7.08 21.22
CA LEU A 24 -8.48 -6.70 21.12
C LEU A 24 -9.30 -7.86 21.69
N ALA A 25 -10.38 -7.53 22.40
CA ALA A 25 -11.21 -8.48 23.14
C ALA A 25 -12.07 -9.41 22.24
N ASP A 26 -11.74 -9.52 20.96
CA ASP A 26 -12.51 -10.25 19.95
C ASP A 26 -11.76 -11.54 19.54
N PRO A 27 -12.37 -12.75 19.60
CA PRO A 27 -11.71 -14.02 19.33
C PRO A 27 -11.23 -14.25 17.89
N LEU A 28 -11.51 -13.34 16.95
CA LEU A 28 -11.23 -13.53 15.52
C LEU A 28 -10.09 -12.64 15.03
N ILE A 29 -8.96 -12.71 15.72
CA ILE A 29 -7.70 -12.24 15.15
C ILE A 29 -7.23 -13.31 14.15
N TYR A 30 -7.56 -13.11 12.88
CA TYR A 30 -6.99 -13.92 11.81
C TYR A 30 -5.54 -13.49 11.59
N ASP A 31 -4.59 -14.43 11.75
CA ASP A 31 -3.25 -14.25 11.19
C ASP A 31 -3.42 -13.95 9.69
N CYS A 32 -2.79 -12.89 9.22
CA CYS A 32 -2.82 -12.50 7.82
C CYS A 32 -1.42 -12.29 7.25
N GLU A 33 -1.33 -12.38 5.93
CA GLU A 33 -0.09 -12.21 5.18
C GLU A 33 -0.25 -11.08 4.16
N LEU A 34 0.74 -10.19 4.13
CA LEU A 34 0.84 -9.05 3.24
C LEU A 34 2.22 -9.05 2.59
N SER A 35 2.28 -8.99 1.27
CA SER A 35 3.53 -8.74 0.55
C SER A 35 3.65 -7.27 0.23
N ILE A 36 4.82 -6.66 0.51
CA ILE A 36 5.13 -5.31 0.04
C ILE A 36 6.35 -5.39 -0.87
N ARG A 37 6.17 -5.00 -2.13
CA ARG A 37 7.23 -4.93 -3.14
C ARG A 37 7.56 -3.49 -3.43
N LEU A 38 8.82 -3.11 -3.24
CA LEU A 38 9.32 -1.80 -3.62
C LEU A 38 9.81 -1.83 -5.06
N VAL A 39 9.37 -0.87 -5.87
CA VAL A 39 9.67 -0.81 -7.30
C VAL A 39 10.11 0.57 -7.76
N GLU A 40 10.83 0.60 -8.88
CA GLU A 40 11.15 1.84 -9.58
C GLU A 40 9.99 2.32 -10.45
N GLU A 41 10.02 3.59 -10.88
CA GLU A 41 8.94 4.22 -11.65
C GLU A 41 8.63 3.47 -12.95
N GLN A 42 9.65 2.89 -13.61
CA GLN A 42 9.44 2.15 -14.86
C GLN A 42 8.56 0.91 -14.64
N GLU A 43 8.80 0.15 -13.56
CA GLU A 43 8.02 -1.04 -13.23
C GLU A 43 6.62 -0.65 -12.72
N SER A 44 6.52 0.39 -11.88
CA SER A 44 5.22 0.96 -11.46
C SER A 44 4.37 1.36 -12.67
N ALA A 45 4.93 2.07 -13.65
CA ALA A 45 4.22 2.48 -14.86
C ALA A 45 3.76 1.28 -15.71
N GLN A 46 4.61 0.24 -15.83
CA GLN A 46 4.24 -0.98 -16.53
C GLN A 46 3.06 -1.69 -15.86
N LEU A 47 3.09 -1.82 -14.53
CA LEU A 47 2.02 -2.46 -13.76
C LEU A 47 0.72 -1.64 -13.80
N ASN A 48 0.82 -0.31 -13.67
CA ASN A 48 -0.33 0.59 -13.74
C ASN A 48 -1.03 0.51 -15.12
N SER A 49 -0.25 0.46 -16.20
CA SER A 49 -0.78 0.25 -17.55
C SER A 49 -1.41 -1.14 -17.70
N THR A 50 -0.73 -2.19 -17.26
CA THR A 50 -1.18 -3.58 -17.45
C THR A 50 -2.47 -3.89 -16.68
N TYR A 51 -2.56 -3.44 -15.42
CA TYR A 51 -3.64 -3.84 -14.52
C TYR A 51 -4.71 -2.77 -14.28
N ARG A 52 -4.39 -1.48 -14.49
CA ARG A 52 -5.34 -0.37 -14.33
C ARG A 52 -5.64 0.38 -15.64
N GLY A 53 -4.96 0.06 -16.74
CA GLY A 53 -5.11 0.79 -18.01
C GLY A 53 -4.68 2.25 -17.94
N LYS A 54 -3.94 2.65 -16.89
CA LYS A 54 -3.51 4.03 -16.66
C LYS A 54 -2.08 4.25 -17.16
N ILE A 55 -1.83 5.40 -17.77
CA ILE A 55 -0.51 5.79 -18.27
C ILE A 55 0.28 6.45 -17.15
N GLY A 56 1.54 6.06 -17.00
CA GLY A 56 2.47 6.64 -16.03
C GLY A 56 2.57 5.84 -14.74
N SER A 57 3.60 6.15 -13.96
CA SER A 57 3.86 5.56 -12.66
C SER A 57 2.93 6.15 -11.58
N THR A 58 2.72 5.39 -10.52
CA THR A 58 1.91 5.79 -9.36
C THR A 58 2.59 5.39 -8.05
N ASN A 59 2.12 5.95 -6.93
CA ASN A 59 2.69 5.76 -5.60
C ASN A 59 2.49 4.33 -5.08
N VAL A 60 1.27 3.80 -5.13
CA VAL A 60 0.91 2.46 -4.67
C VAL A 60 -0.09 1.79 -5.61
N LEU A 61 0.07 0.48 -5.82
CA LEU A 61 -0.91 -0.39 -6.45
C LEU A 61 -1.23 -1.55 -5.51
N SER A 62 -2.52 -1.77 -5.26
CA SER A 62 -3.01 -2.89 -4.47
C SER A 62 -3.53 -4.02 -5.36
N PHE A 63 -3.08 -5.24 -5.09
CA PHE A 63 -3.47 -6.48 -5.75
C PHE A 63 -4.09 -7.43 -4.71
N PRO A 64 -5.42 -7.38 -4.51
CA PRO A 64 -6.07 -8.24 -3.53
C PRO A 64 -5.93 -9.70 -3.92
N PHE A 65 -5.67 -10.55 -2.93
CA PHE A 65 -5.71 -11.99 -3.13
C PHE A 65 -7.14 -12.49 -2.93
N ASP A 66 -7.75 -13.01 -3.99
CA ASP A 66 -9.08 -13.60 -3.96
C ASP A 66 -8.99 -15.13 -4.08
N SER A 67 -9.57 -15.84 -3.13
CA SER A 67 -9.62 -17.30 -3.10
C SER A 67 -11.02 -17.79 -2.76
N ALA A 68 -11.52 -18.69 -3.61
CA ALA A 68 -12.81 -19.36 -3.41
C ALA A 68 -12.85 -20.27 -2.17
N ILE A 69 -11.67 -20.59 -1.60
CA ILE A 69 -11.54 -21.39 -0.38
C ILE A 69 -10.83 -20.58 0.72
N PRO A 70 -11.21 -20.75 2.01
CA PRO A 70 -10.46 -20.17 3.11
C PRO A 70 -9.01 -20.69 3.13
N ILE A 71 -8.04 -19.76 3.22
CA ILE A 71 -6.61 -20.06 3.39
C ILE A 71 -6.17 -19.51 4.75
N GLU A 72 -5.36 -20.30 5.47
CA GLU A 72 -4.76 -19.89 6.75
C GLU A 72 -3.22 -19.90 6.64
N PRO A 73 -2.53 -18.78 6.96
CA PRO A 73 -3.10 -17.48 7.30
C PRO A 73 -3.86 -16.84 6.12
N ARG A 74 -4.75 -15.89 6.41
CA ARG A 74 -5.47 -15.15 5.37
C ARG A 74 -4.46 -14.37 4.53
N LEU A 75 -4.40 -14.64 3.23
CA LEU A 75 -3.57 -13.84 2.33
C LEU A 75 -4.35 -12.57 1.96
N LEU A 76 -3.84 -11.38 2.30
CA LEU A 76 -4.45 -10.10 1.89
C LEU A 76 -4.14 -9.79 0.42
N GLY A 77 -2.92 -10.11 -0.01
CA GLY A 77 -2.42 -9.82 -1.34
C GLY A 77 -1.16 -8.98 -1.30
N ASP A 78 -0.93 -8.25 -2.39
CA ASP A 78 0.33 -7.54 -2.63
C ASP A 78 0.11 -6.03 -2.72
N LEU A 79 0.99 -5.28 -2.07
CA LEU A 79 1.20 -3.86 -2.34
C LEU A 79 2.48 -3.69 -3.16
N VAL A 80 2.35 -3.00 -4.28
CA VAL A 80 3.51 -2.55 -5.05
C VAL A 80 3.66 -1.06 -4.87
N ILE A 81 4.74 -0.63 -4.22
CA ILE A 81 4.97 0.77 -3.85
C ILE A 81 6.18 1.31 -4.62
N CYS A 82 5.98 2.44 -5.31
CA CYS A 82 7.07 3.15 -5.96
C CYS A 82 7.72 4.15 -4.99
N SER A 83 8.84 3.76 -4.40
CA SER A 83 9.53 4.56 -3.38
C SER A 83 9.84 5.98 -3.83
N ASN A 84 10.30 6.16 -5.08
CA ASN A 84 10.64 7.47 -5.63
C ASN A 84 9.42 8.40 -5.70
N ILE A 85 8.24 7.89 -6.03
CA ILE A 85 7.02 8.70 -6.09
C ILE A 85 6.57 9.06 -4.68
N VAL A 86 6.53 8.09 -3.77
CA VAL A 86 6.18 8.34 -2.36
C VAL A 86 7.09 9.41 -1.76
N GLU A 87 8.40 9.35 -1.99
CA GLU A 87 9.33 10.37 -1.50
C GLU A 87 9.15 11.75 -2.16
N LYS A 88 8.85 11.79 -3.46
CA LYS A 88 8.56 13.04 -4.18
C LYS A 88 7.27 13.69 -3.67
N GLU A 89 6.22 12.91 -3.45
CA GLU A 89 4.95 13.36 -2.91
C GLU A 89 5.09 13.89 -1.49
N ALA A 90 5.79 13.15 -0.62
CA ALA A 90 6.07 13.60 0.74
C ALA A 90 6.75 14.97 0.76
N LEU A 91 7.75 15.16 -0.12
CA LEU A 91 8.43 16.45 -0.26
C LEU A 91 7.50 17.55 -0.81
N ALA A 92 6.73 17.25 -1.86
CA ALA A 92 5.84 18.22 -2.51
C ALA A 92 4.70 18.68 -1.60
N GLN A 93 4.23 17.79 -0.72
CA GLN A 93 3.16 18.05 0.25
C GLN A 93 3.70 18.51 1.60
N ASN A 94 5.02 18.71 1.75
CA ASN A 94 5.68 19.08 3.01
C ASN A 94 5.34 18.13 4.19
N LYS A 95 5.15 16.84 3.89
CA LYS A 95 4.89 15.78 4.86
C LYS A 95 6.20 15.15 5.32
N ALA A 96 6.23 14.68 6.57
CA ALA A 96 7.33 13.83 7.01
C ALA A 96 7.35 12.54 6.17
N LYS A 97 8.53 12.11 5.72
CA LYS A 97 8.65 10.93 4.85
C LYS A 97 7.98 9.70 5.48
N GLN A 98 8.22 9.46 6.76
CA GLN A 98 7.69 8.31 7.50
C GLN A 98 6.16 8.32 7.56
N ASP A 99 5.57 9.50 7.74
CA ASP A 99 4.13 9.69 7.79
C ASP A 99 3.49 9.38 6.43
N HIS A 100 4.08 9.87 5.34
CA HIS A 100 3.58 9.58 3.99
C HIS A 100 3.75 8.10 3.62
N TRP A 101 4.84 7.47 4.03
CA TRP A 101 5.01 6.01 3.87
C TRP A 101 3.95 5.22 4.62
N ALA A 102 3.68 5.57 5.87
CA ALA A 102 2.63 4.93 6.66
C ALA A 102 1.25 5.14 6.02
N HIS A 103 0.98 6.36 5.53
CA HIS A 103 -0.25 6.67 4.79
C HIS A 103 -0.41 5.75 3.58
N MET A 104 0.60 5.61 2.72
CA MET A 104 0.53 4.73 1.54
C MET A 104 0.32 3.26 1.87
N VAL A 105 0.91 2.77 2.97
CA VAL A 105 0.69 1.37 3.41
C VAL A 105 -0.73 1.20 3.96
N VAL A 106 -1.22 2.14 4.77
CA VAL A 106 -2.59 2.09 5.32
C VAL A 106 -3.62 2.15 4.19
N HIS A 107 -3.48 3.12 3.29
CA HIS A 107 -4.31 3.28 2.10
C HIS A 107 -4.32 2.01 1.24
N GLY A 108 -3.13 1.47 0.94
CA GLY A 108 -3.00 0.22 0.19
C GLY A 108 -3.69 -0.96 0.87
N CYS A 109 -3.53 -1.11 2.19
CA CYS A 109 -4.19 -2.16 2.97
C CYS A 109 -5.71 -2.05 2.97
N LEU A 110 -6.26 -0.84 3.06
CA LEU A 110 -7.71 -0.62 2.98
C LEU A 110 -8.26 -1.07 1.62
N HIS A 111 -7.55 -0.79 0.53
CA HIS A 111 -7.89 -1.35 -0.78
C HIS A 111 -7.83 -2.87 -0.83
N LEU A 112 -6.84 -3.51 -0.18
CA LEU A 112 -6.78 -4.99 -0.09
C LEU A 112 -7.94 -5.58 0.73
N LEU A 113 -8.52 -4.79 1.65
CA LEU A 113 -9.67 -5.18 2.46
C LEU A 113 -11.02 -4.90 1.77
N GLY A 114 -11.01 -4.27 0.58
CA GLY A 114 -12.20 -4.01 -0.22
C GLY A 114 -12.82 -2.63 -0.01
N TYR A 115 -12.17 -1.73 0.72
CA TYR A 115 -12.57 -0.32 0.74
C TYR A 115 -12.12 0.35 -0.57
N ASP A 116 -12.96 1.23 -1.10
CA ASP A 116 -12.65 2.03 -2.28
C ASP A 116 -13.03 3.50 -2.04
N HIS A 117 -12.66 4.35 -2.99
CA HIS A 117 -12.76 5.81 -2.93
C HIS A 117 -13.21 6.36 -4.30
N ILE A 118 -13.98 5.57 -5.05
CA ILE A 118 -14.48 5.94 -6.37
C ILE A 118 -15.72 6.84 -6.23
N GLU A 119 -16.63 6.46 -5.34
CA GLU A 119 -17.84 7.22 -5.02
C GLU A 119 -17.62 8.06 -3.75
N ASP A 120 -18.28 9.22 -3.66
CA ASP A 120 -18.05 10.20 -2.59
C ASP A 120 -18.31 9.63 -1.18
N ASP A 121 -19.32 8.78 -1.02
CA ASP A 121 -19.67 8.17 0.27
C ASP A 121 -18.69 7.07 0.69
N GLU A 122 -18.20 6.28 -0.27
CA GLU A 122 -17.13 5.29 -0.04
C GLU A 122 -15.81 5.98 0.31
N ALA A 123 -15.51 7.10 -0.36
CA ALA A 123 -14.34 7.92 -0.08
C ALA A 123 -14.38 8.44 1.36
N ASP A 124 -15.48 9.08 1.79
CA ASP A 124 -15.64 9.59 3.16
C ASP A 124 -15.40 8.50 4.23
N GLU A 125 -15.90 7.28 3.99
CA GLU A 125 -15.70 6.14 4.90
C GLU A 125 -14.22 5.72 4.94
N MET A 126 -13.59 5.57 3.78
CA MET A 126 -12.18 5.16 3.68
C MET A 126 -11.26 6.21 4.31
N GLU A 127 -11.45 7.50 4.01
CA GLU A 127 -10.67 8.60 4.57
C GLU A 127 -10.79 8.66 6.10
N ALA A 128 -12.00 8.47 6.65
CA ALA A 128 -12.22 8.43 8.09
C ALA A 128 -11.46 7.26 8.77
N LEU A 129 -11.38 6.11 8.11
CA LEU A 129 -10.59 4.97 8.58
C LEU A 129 -9.09 5.25 8.50
N GLU A 130 -8.60 5.84 7.42
CA GLU A 130 -7.20 6.25 7.27
C GLU A 130 -6.77 7.19 8.40
N VAL A 131 -7.56 8.24 8.66
CA VAL A 131 -7.32 9.20 9.74
C VAL A 131 -7.30 8.49 11.09
N THR A 132 -8.24 7.59 11.34
CA THR A 132 -8.33 6.84 12.60
C THR A 132 -7.09 5.96 12.83
N ILE A 133 -6.66 5.24 11.80
CA ILE A 133 -5.50 4.35 11.87
C ILE A 133 -4.21 5.16 12.03
N LEU A 134 -4.00 6.20 11.22
CA LEU A 134 -2.81 7.04 11.29
C LEU A 134 -2.69 7.74 12.65
N LYS A 135 -3.80 8.23 13.20
CA LYS A 135 -3.83 8.81 14.55
C LYS A 135 -3.39 7.81 15.62
N SER A 136 -3.74 6.53 15.48
CA SER A 136 -3.28 5.47 16.40
C SER A 136 -1.76 5.23 16.34
N LEU A 137 -1.13 5.61 15.22
CA LEU A 137 0.32 5.59 15.01
C LEU A 137 1.01 6.92 15.37
N LEU A 138 0.28 7.87 15.98
CA LEU A 138 0.73 9.22 16.28
C LEU A 138 1.09 10.05 15.04
N ILE A 139 0.47 9.75 13.90
CA ILE A 139 0.62 10.47 12.64
C ILE A 139 -0.57 11.42 12.48
N ASN A 140 -0.31 12.63 12.00
CA ASN A 140 -1.35 13.62 11.75
C ASN A 140 -2.26 13.20 10.59
N ASP A 141 -3.45 13.77 10.58
CA ASP A 141 -4.42 13.59 9.51
C ASP A 141 -3.82 14.03 8.16
N PRO A 142 -3.76 13.13 7.15
CA PRO A 142 -3.09 13.39 5.88
C PRO A 142 -3.89 14.30 4.93
N TYR A 143 -5.13 14.67 5.29
CA TYR A 143 -6.05 15.48 4.47
C TYR A 143 -6.14 16.95 4.91
N GLN A 144 -5.48 17.36 6.00
CA GLN A 144 -5.65 18.71 6.58
C GLN A 144 -5.22 19.87 5.67
N ASP A 145 -4.39 19.61 4.66
CA ASP A 145 -3.89 20.63 3.72
C ASP A 145 -4.71 20.71 2.41
N GLN A 146 -5.83 19.99 2.30
CA GLN A 146 -6.72 20.03 1.12
C GLN A 146 -7.84 21.10 1.21
N GLY A 147 -7.80 21.95 2.25
CA GLY A 147 -8.77 23.03 2.51
C GLY A 147 -8.30 24.43 2.16
#